data_AF-A0A354WGC2-F1
#
_entry.id   AF-A0A354WGC2-F1
#
_cell.length_a   1.000
_cell.length_b   1.000
_cell.length_c   1.000
_cell.angle_alpha   90.00
_cell.angle_beta   90.00
_cell.angle_gamma   90.00
#
_symmetry.space_group_name_H-M   'P 1'
#
loop_
_entity.id
_entity.type
_entity.pdbx_description
1 polymer ?
#
loop_
_entity_poly.entity_id
_entity_poly.type
_entity_poly.pdbx_seq_one_letter_code
_entity_poly.pdbx_strand_id
1 'polypeptide(L)'
;NPNLKPKDSLEWFLPTKNQQFNTWDGGIIGSVALNDEYNPDGFPAIFATNAIDGYLYIGSQMITTDKKVAGPLGNGEYKTPLILVQEKIGASISTPIFTDGYKLVTAGYNGVYLFNLYWEEARANQSNAIPNQRGEYYRLRIEEKGRFKPEVSFESTPVVWNNQVMICGRDGGLYTLG
;
A
#
# COMPACT_ATOMS: atom_id res chain seq x y z
N ASN A 1 -4.62 -17.51 -6.32
CA ASN A 1 -3.89 -18.78 -6.10
C ASN A 1 -3.46 -19.43 -7.43
N PRO A 2 -2.15 -19.64 -7.71
CA PRO A 2 -1.65 -20.18 -8.98
C PRO A 2 -2.05 -21.65 -9.26
N ASN A 3 -2.56 -22.37 -8.25
CA ASN A 3 -3.06 -23.72 -8.39
C ASN A 3 -4.54 -23.78 -8.82
N LEU A 4 -5.23 -22.63 -8.87
CA LEU A 4 -6.63 -22.55 -9.31
C LEU A 4 -6.73 -22.36 -10.82
N LYS A 5 -7.89 -22.73 -11.38
CA LYS A 5 -8.20 -22.43 -12.78
C LYS A 5 -8.30 -20.90 -12.97
N PRO A 6 -7.99 -20.36 -14.17
CA PRO A 6 -8.04 -18.92 -14.42
C PRO A 6 -9.37 -18.25 -14.05
N LYS A 7 -10.49 -18.95 -14.23
CA LYS A 7 -11.83 -18.44 -13.88
C LYS A 7 -12.09 -18.35 -12.36
N ASP A 8 -11.32 -19.08 -11.57
CA ASP A 8 -11.47 -19.21 -10.12
C ASP A 8 -10.31 -18.52 -9.36
N SER A 9 -9.40 -17.84 -10.07
CA SER A 9 -8.16 -17.30 -9.48
C SER A 9 -8.31 -15.91 -8.86
N LEU A 10 -9.40 -15.19 -9.15
CA LEU A 10 -9.69 -13.89 -8.56
C LEU A 10 -10.49 -14.07 -7.26
N GLU A 11 -9.85 -13.78 -6.13
CA GLU A 11 -10.40 -14.04 -4.79
C GLU A 11 -11.07 -12.80 -4.18
N TRP A 12 -10.46 -11.64 -4.37
CA TRP A 12 -10.98 -10.33 -3.94
C TRP A 12 -10.52 -9.24 -4.91
N PHE A 13 -11.20 -8.09 -4.86
CA PHE A 13 -10.90 -6.93 -5.70
C PHE A 13 -10.93 -5.65 -4.85
N LEU A 14 -9.88 -4.83 -4.94
CA LEU A 14 -9.83 -3.51 -4.33
C LEU A 14 -10.18 -2.44 -5.37
N PRO A 15 -11.40 -1.87 -5.34
CA PRO A 15 -11.72 -0.76 -6.21
C PRO A 15 -11.21 0.54 -5.61
N THR A 16 -10.63 1.39 -6.45
CA THR A 16 -10.32 2.79 -6.12
C THR A 16 -11.27 3.71 -6.87
N LYS A 17 -11.27 5.01 -6.53
CA LYS A 17 -12.14 5.95 -7.25
C LYS A 17 -11.64 6.14 -8.69
N ASN A 18 -12.58 6.40 -9.60
CA ASN A 18 -12.26 6.94 -10.92
C ASN A 18 -11.79 8.38 -10.74
N GLN A 19 -10.60 8.67 -11.23
CA GLN A 19 -10.01 10.01 -11.17
C GLN A 19 -9.10 10.17 -12.36
N GLN A 20 -9.39 11.18 -13.19
CA GLN A 20 -8.50 11.51 -14.29
C GLN A 20 -7.23 12.17 -13.74
N PHE A 21 -6.09 11.60 -14.12
CA PHE A 21 -4.78 12.14 -13.83
C PHE A 21 -3.81 11.78 -14.96
N ASN A 22 -3.27 12.80 -15.64
CA ASN A 22 -2.55 12.63 -16.91
C ASN A 22 -3.41 11.82 -17.92
N THR A 23 -2.93 10.65 -18.33
CA THR A 23 -3.59 9.74 -19.28
C THR A 23 -4.37 8.63 -18.58
N TRP A 24 -4.39 8.59 -17.25
CA TRP A 24 -5.08 7.55 -16.48
C TRP A 24 -6.47 8.01 -16.05
N ASP A 25 -7.45 7.10 -16.10
CA ASP A 25 -8.82 7.34 -15.64
C ASP A 25 -9.08 6.89 -14.19
N GLY A 26 -8.03 6.43 -13.50
CA GLY A 26 -8.09 5.95 -12.12
C GLY A 26 -7.31 4.67 -11.93
N GLY A 27 -7.59 3.99 -10.82
CA GLY A 27 -7.06 2.66 -10.55
C GLY A 27 -5.72 2.64 -9.81
N ILE A 28 -5.25 1.42 -9.59
CA ILE A 28 -3.92 1.08 -9.08
C ILE A 28 -3.10 0.63 -10.28
N ILE A 29 -2.03 1.38 -10.60
CA ILE A 29 -1.17 1.11 -11.77
C ILE A 29 0.15 0.46 -11.34
N GLY A 30 0.68 0.87 -10.19
CA GLY A 30 1.90 0.29 -9.60
C GLY A 30 1.69 -1.13 -9.09
N SER A 31 2.77 -1.75 -8.64
CA SER A 31 2.71 -3.04 -7.94
C SER A 31 2.32 -2.86 -6.47
N VAL A 32 2.26 -3.97 -5.76
CA VAL A 32 1.96 -4.04 -4.32
C VAL A 32 3.25 -4.27 -3.52
N ALA A 33 3.34 -3.65 -2.35
CA ALA A 33 4.37 -3.96 -1.35
C ALA A 33 3.78 -4.85 -0.25
N LEU A 34 4.56 -5.80 0.24
CA LEU A 34 4.19 -6.70 1.34
C LEU A 34 5.17 -6.51 2.51
N ASN A 35 4.67 -6.58 3.74
CA ASN A 35 5.52 -6.37 4.92
C ASN A 35 6.22 -7.64 5.43
N ASP A 36 6.02 -8.80 4.79
CA ASP A 36 6.43 -10.11 5.28
C ASP A 36 7.92 -10.18 5.68
N GLU A 37 8.81 -9.68 4.81
CA GLU A 37 10.27 -9.65 5.09
C GLU A 37 10.64 -8.60 6.15
N TYR A 38 9.83 -7.56 6.32
CA TYR A 38 10.08 -6.42 7.21
C TYR A 38 9.27 -6.49 8.50
N ASN A 39 8.89 -7.70 8.91
CA ASN A 39 8.01 -7.96 10.04
C ASN A 39 8.59 -9.03 10.99
N PRO A 40 9.76 -8.79 11.61
CA PRO A 40 10.45 -9.79 12.41
C PRO A 40 9.68 -10.20 13.68
N ASP A 41 8.86 -9.30 14.24
CA ASP A 41 8.08 -9.58 15.46
C ASP A 41 6.75 -10.31 15.18
N GLY A 42 6.44 -10.56 13.89
CA GLY A 42 5.24 -11.28 13.48
C GLY A 42 3.96 -10.52 13.81
N PHE A 43 3.93 -9.21 13.55
CA PHE A 43 2.70 -8.42 13.51
C PHE A 43 1.79 -8.88 12.34
N PRO A 44 0.55 -8.38 12.22
CA PRO A 44 -0.33 -8.77 11.14
C PRO A 44 0.28 -8.54 9.74
N ALA A 45 0.01 -9.47 8.82
CA ALA A 45 0.43 -9.38 7.42
C ALA A 45 -0.42 -8.36 6.67
N ILE A 46 0.24 -7.33 6.13
CA ILE A 46 -0.38 -6.20 5.43
C ILE A 46 0.27 -5.98 4.07
N PHE A 47 -0.49 -5.36 3.17
CA PHE A 47 0.01 -4.86 1.91
C PHE A 47 -0.09 -3.33 1.87
N ALA A 48 0.73 -2.70 1.03
CA ALA A 48 0.61 -1.29 0.70
C ALA A 48 0.60 -1.07 -0.82
N THR A 49 -0.24 -0.17 -1.30
CA THR A 49 -0.29 0.24 -2.71
C THR A 49 -0.74 1.69 -2.84
N ASN A 50 -0.25 2.36 -3.87
CA ASN A 50 -0.74 3.68 -4.25
C ASN A 50 -1.79 3.58 -5.35
N ALA A 51 -2.59 4.63 -5.49
CA ALA A 51 -3.57 4.75 -6.55
C ALA A 51 -3.60 6.15 -7.17
N ILE A 52 -4.17 6.20 -8.37
CA ILE A 52 -4.39 7.44 -9.12
C ILE A 52 -5.37 8.39 -8.40
N ASP A 53 -6.27 7.85 -7.58
CA ASP A 53 -7.22 8.66 -6.79
C ASP A 53 -6.57 9.45 -5.63
N GLY A 54 -5.25 9.32 -5.50
CA GLY A 54 -4.42 10.16 -4.64
C GLY A 54 -4.16 9.60 -3.25
N TYR A 55 -4.50 8.33 -3.03
CA TYR A 55 -4.34 7.67 -1.76
C TYR A 55 -3.26 6.58 -1.78
N LEU A 56 -2.52 6.53 -0.67
CA LEU A 56 -1.83 5.33 -0.21
C LEU A 56 -2.87 4.48 0.54
N TYR A 57 -3.01 3.23 0.13
CA TYR A 57 -3.83 2.22 0.79
C TYR A 57 -2.93 1.22 1.50
N ILE A 58 -3.21 0.96 2.78
CA ILE A 58 -2.62 -0.15 3.53
C ILE A 58 -3.75 -1.07 3.97
N GLY A 59 -3.70 -2.33 3.56
CA GLY A 59 -4.77 -3.31 3.81
C GLY A 59 -4.25 -4.64 4.36
N SER A 60 -5.16 -5.46 4.89
CA SER A 60 -4.84 -6.82 5.32
C SER A 60 -4.61 -7.72 4.10
N GLN A 61 -3.59 -8.58 4.17
CA GLN A 61 -3.40 -9.64 3.16
C GLN A 61 -4.41 -10.78 3.30
N MET A 62 -4.95 -10.98 4.51
CA MET A 62 -5.70 -12.19 4.87
C MET A 62 -7.20 -11.94 5.07
N ILE A 63 -7.60 -10.71 5.36
CA ILE A 63 -8.98 -10.38 5.72
C ILE A 63 -9.65 -9.57 4.63
N THR A 64 -10.81 -10.05 4.22
CA THR A 64 -11.74 -9.34 3.34
C THR A 64 -12.96 -8.87 4.11
N THR A 65 -13.58 -7.79 3.64
CA THR A 65 -14.90 -7.36 4.12
C THR A 65 -16.02 -8.21 3.50
N ASP A 66 -17.21 -8.17 4.11
CA ASP A 66 -18.40 -8.82 3.53
C ASP A 66 -19.00 -8.01 2.36
N LYS A 67 -18.56 -6.76 2.17
CA LYS A 67 -18.99 -5.94 1.05
C LYS A 67 -18.41 -6.50 -0.24
N LYS A 68 -19.30 -6.76 -1.21
CA LYS A 68 -18.91 -7.08 -2.57
C LYS A 68 -18.97 -5.85 -3.48
N VAL A 69 -18.14 -5.88 -4.51
CA VAL A 69 -18.06 -4.86 -5.55
C VAL A 69 -17.96 -5.52 -6.91
N ALA A 70 -18.36 -4.78 -7.95
CA ALA A 70 -18.15 -5.22 -9.32
C ALA A 70 -16.65 -5.47 -9.56
N GLY A 71 -16.32 -6.60 -10.16
CA GLY A 71 -14.95 -6.97 -10.47
C GLY A 71 -14.34 -6.15 -11.61
N PRO A 72 -13.13 -6.51 -12.05
CA PRO A 72 -12.49 -5.91 -13.21
C PRO A 72 -13.41 -5.89 -14.43
N LEU A 73 -13.49 -4.74 -15.10
CA LEU A 73 -14.37 -4.51 -16.26
C LEU A 73 -15.88 -4.70 -15.97
N GLY A 74 -16.29 -4.67 -14.69
CA GLY A 74 -17.68 -4.88 -14.30
C GLY A 74 -18.11 -6.34 -14.27
N ASN A 75 -17.19 -7.29 -14.47
CA ASN A 75 -17.51 -8.71 -14.53
C ASN A 75 -17.44 -9.35 -13.14
N GLY A 76 -18.55 -9.94 -12.70
CA GLY A 76 -18.65 -10.66 -11.43
C GLY A 76 -18.68 -9.74 -10.21
N GLU A 77 -18.83 -10.35 -9.03
CA GLU A 77 -18.84 -9.65 -7.75
C GLU A 77 -17.85 -10.28 -6.78
N TYR A 78 -16.94 -9.46 -6.25
CA TYR A 78 -15.84 -9.92 -5.40
C TYR A 78 -15.84 -9.17 -4.08
N LYS A 79 -15.38 -9.85 -3.02
CA LYS A 79 -15.12 -9.18 -1.74
C LYS A 79 -14.01 -8.15 -1.91
N THR A 80 -13.94 -7.19 -0.99
CA THR A 80 -12.83 -6.23 -0.92
C THR A 80 -11.89 -6.60 0.22
N PRO A 81 -10.58 -6.32 0.13
CA PRO A 81 -9.71 -6.45 1.29
C PRO A 81 -10.12 -5.45 2.37
N LEU A 82 -9.85 -5.77 3.63
CA LEU A 82 -9.99 -4.80 4.71
C LEU A 82 -8.87 -3.76 4.63
N ILE A 83 -9.23 -2.51 4.40
CA ILE A 83 -8.30 -1.38 4.39
C ILE A 83 -8.16 -0.84 5.82
N LEU A 84 -6.93 -0.83 6.32
CA LEU A 84 -6.58 -0.37 7.67
C LEU A 84 -6.26 1.13 7.67
N VAL A 85 -5.61 1.60 6.60
CA VAL A 85 -5.19 2.99 6.44
C VAL A 85 -5.46 3.44 5.02
N GLN A 86 -5.96 4.66 4.90
CA GLN A 86 -6.11 5.39 3.65
C GLN A 86 -5.54 6.79 3.84
N GLU A 87 -4.35 7.05 3.32
CA GLU A 87 -3.60 8.30 3.55
C GLU A 87 -3.48 9.11 2.25
N LYS A 88 -3.70 10.43 2.31
CA LYS A 88 -3.76 11.25 1.10
C LYS A 88 -2.38 11.79 0.74
N ILE A 89 -1.67 11.08 -0.14
CA ILE A 89 -0.33 11.46 -0.58
C ILE A 89 -0.29 12.14 -1.96
N GLY A 90 -1.42 12.16 -2.68
CA GLY A 90 -1.48 12.57 -4.09
C GLY A 90 -1.37 11.38 -5.04
N ALA A 91 -1.68 11.60 -6.32
CA ALA A 91 -1.67 10.51 -7.30
C ALA A 91 -0.28 9.86 -7.36
N SER A 92 -0.24 8.56 -7.61
CA SER A 92 1.01 7.85 -7.80
C SER A 92 0.82 6.55 -8.56
N ILE A 93 1.83 6.22 -9.38
CA ILE A 93 2.03 4.91 -10.00
C ILE A 93 3.26 4.18 -9.45
N SER A 94 4.00 4.81 -8.53
CA SER A 94 5.15 4.20 -7.85
C SER A 94 4.66 3.10 -6.91
N THR A 95 5.42 2.03 -6.79
CA THR A 95 5.19 0.99 -5.77
C THR A 95 5.77 1.46 -4.43
N PRO A 96 5.07 1.34 -3.29
CA PRO A 96 5.68 1.59 -1.98
C PRO A 96 6.76 0.54 -1.64
N ILE A 97 7.50 0.73 -0.55
CA ILE A 97 8.40 -0.27 0.00
C ILE A 97 8.38 -0.23 1.53
N PHE A 98 8.12 -1.38 2.15
CA PHE A 98 8.33 -1.56 3.60
C PHE A 98 9.82 -1.72 3.88
N THR A 99 10.26 -1.30 5.05
CA THR A 99 11.68 -1.36 5.46
C THR A 99 11.81 -1.64 6.94
N ASP A 100 13.02 -2.00 7.38
CA ASP A 100 13.35 -2.29 8.77
C ASP A 100 12.91 -1.20 9.75
N GLY A 101 12.58 -1.62 10.97
CA GLY A 101 12.11 -0.73 12.02
C GLY A 101 10.69 -0.22 11.79
N TYR A 102 9.86 -1.00 11.09
CA TYR A 102 8.44 -0.72 10.85
C TYR A 102 8.24 0.62 10.14
N LYS A 103 8.85 0.75 8.96
CA LYS A 103 8.76 1.96 8.14
C LYS A 103 8.21 1.64 6.76
N LEU A 104 7.60 2.63 6.14
CA LEU A 104 7.10 2.57 4.77
C LEU A 104 7.57 3.81 4.01
N VAL A 105 8.25 3.59 2.90
CA VAL A 105 8.57 4.65 1.94
C VAL A 105 7.60 4.55 0.78
N THR A 106 7.02 5.67 0.39
CA THR A 106 6.17 5.76 -0.79
C THR A 106 6.48 7.02 -1.56
N ALA A 107 6.39 6.96 -2.88
CA ALA A 107 6.66 8.09 -3.75
C ALA A 107 5.49 8.33 -4.70
N GLY A 108 5.47 9.49 -5.34
CA GLY A 108 4.48 9.80 -6.35
C GLY A 108 4.70 11.16 -6.98
N TYR A 109 3.66 11.66 -7.64
CA TYR A 109 3.71 12.97 -8.29
C TYR A 109 3.86 14.14 -7.30
N ASN A 110 3.67 13.89 -6.00
CA ASN A 110 3.73 14.87 -4.92
C ASN A 110 4.96 14.73 -4.01
N GLY A 111 5.97 13.96 -4.41
CA GLY A 111 7.22 13.75 -3.68
C GLY A 111 7.37 12.34 -3.11
N VAL A 112 8.34 12.19 -2.20
CA VAL A 112 8.66 10.96 -1.47
C VAL A 112 8.29 11.16 0.00
N TYR A 113 7.60 10.20 0.57
CA TYR A 113 7.11 10.20 1.95
C TYR A 113 7.74 9.04 2.72
N LEU A 114 8.08 9.29 3.97
CA LEU A 114 8.50 8.30 4.95
C LEU A 114 7.46 8.24 6.06
N PHE A 115 6.88 7.06 6.28
CA PHE A 115 5.97 6.78 7.37
C PHE A 115 6.60 5.81 8.38
N ASN A 116 6.38 6.08 9.66
CA ASN A 116 6.54 5.07 10.71
C ASN A 116 5.23 4.34 10.93
N LEU A 117 5.33 3.05 11.20
CA LEU A 117 4.22 2.15 11.53
C LEU A 117 4.29 1.80 13.01
N TYR A 118 3.15 1.91 13.67
CA TYR A 118 2.99 1.59 15.08
C TYR A 118 1.88 0.56 15.22
N TRP A 119 2.20 -0.53 15.93
CA TRP A 119 1.25 -1.58 16.25
C TRP A 119 0.78 -1.44 17.69
N GLU A 120 -0.52 -1.35 17.86
CA GLU A 120 -1.16 -1.27 19.17
C GLU A 120 -1.92 -2.58 19.42
N GLU A 121 -1.68 -3.22 20.57
CA GLU A 121 -2.47 -4.37 20.99
C GLU A 121 -3.96 -4.00 21.03
N ALA A 122 -4.78 -4.93 20.56
CA ALA A 122 -6.21 -4.73 20.39
C ALA A 122 -6.99 -5.99 20.76
N ARG A 123 -8.31 -5.85 20.83
CA ARG A 123 -9.25 -6.97 20.97
C ARG A 123 -9.93 -7.26 19.63
N ALA A 124 -10.32 -8.51 19.41
CA ALA A 124 -10.92 -8.96 18.16
C ALA A 124 -12.15 -8.18 17.69
N ASN A 125 -12.90 -7.58 18.61
CA ASN A 125 -14.12 -6.81 18.33
C ASN A 125 -13.87 -5.30 18.16
N GLN A 126 -12.63 -4.83 18.25
CA GLN A 126 -12.32 -3.43 18.03
C GLN A 126 -12.22 -3.13 16.53
N SER A 127 -12.70 -1.95 16.14
CA SER A 127 -12.64 -1.49 14.75
C SER A 127 -11.19 -1.48 14.23
N ASN A 128 -11.00 -1.97 13.00
CA ASN A 128 -9.72 -2.11 12.31
C ASN A 128 -8.67 -2.96 13.06
N ALA A 129 -9.07 -3.76 14.04
CA ALA A 129 -8.19 -4.75 14.65
C ALA A 129 -8.09 -6.00 13.77
N ILE A 130 -6.87 -6.46 13.49
CA ILE A 130 -6.63 -7.69 12.74
C ILE A 130 -5.67 -8.61 13.47
N PRO A 131 -5.83 -9.95 13.34
CA PRO A 131 -4.96 -10.90 13.98
C PRO A 131 -3.64 -11.05 13.20
N ASN A 132 -2.57 -11.36 13.92
CA ASN A 132 -1.38 -11.97 13.33
C ASN A 132 -1.55 -13.50 13.20
N GLN A 133 -0.49 -14.19 12.76
CA GLN A 133 -0.49 -15.65 12.62
C GLN A 133 -0.66 -16.40 13.95
N ARG A 134 -0.40 -15.75 15.08
CA ARG A 134 -0.58 -16.31 16.44
C ARG A 134 -1.99 -16.09 17.00
N GLY A 135 -2.85 -15.36 16.28
CA GLY A 135 -4.19 -14.99 16.75
C GLY A 135 -4.22 -13.80 17.70
N GLU A 136 -3.10 -13.10 17.87
CA GLU A 136 -3.01 -11.85 18.65
C GLU A 136 -3.50 -10.69 17.78
N TYR A 137 -4.33 -9.82 18.34
CA TYR A 137 -4.97 -8.74 17.60
C TYR A 137 -4.25 -7.41 17.76
N TYR A 138 -4.11 -6.69 16.66
CA TYR A 138 -3.46 -5.38 16.64
C TYR A 138 -4.23 -4.38 15.78
N ARG A 139 -4.09 -3.10 16.10
CA ARG A 139 -4.44 -1.98 15.22
C ARG A 139 -3.17 -1.33 14.70
N LEU A 140 -3.21 -0.95 13.43
CA LEU A 140 -2.15 -0.19 12.79
C LEU A 140 -2.42 1.31 12.92
N ARG A 141 -1.42 2.05 13.38
CA ARG A 141 -1.35 3.52 13.26
C ARG A 141 -0.12 3.88 12.46
N ILE A 142 -0.24 4.88 11.58
CA ILE A 142 0.90 5.44 10.85
C ILE A 142 1.18 6.88 11.28
N GLU A 143 2.40 7.33 11.02
CA GLU A 143 2.82 8.71 11.24
C GLU A 143 3.80 9.12 10.14
N GLU A 144 3.51 10.23 9.43
CA GLU A 144 4.47 10.82 8.50
C GLU A 144 5.67 11.36 9.29
N LYS A 145 6.85 10.81 9.05
CA LYS A 145 8.10 11.25 9.69
C LYS A 145 8.91 12.21 8.85
N GLY A 146 8.74 12.16 7.55
CA GLY A 146 9.48 13.02 6.64
C GLY A 146 8.91 12.99 5.24
N ARG A 147 9.17 14.07 4.52
CA ARG A 147 8.74 14.23 3.14
C ARG A 147 9.78 14.99 2.36
N PHE A 148 10.17 14.46 1.22
CA PHE A 148 10.97 15.13 0.21
C PHE A 148 10.06 15.55 -0.94
N LYS A 149 9.89 16.86 -1.13
CA LYS A 149 9.00 17.42 -2.16
C LYS A 149 9.76 18.39 -3.07
N PRO A 150 10.62 17.88 -3.94
CA PRO A 150 11.19 18.71 -5.01
C PRO A 150 10.09 19.09 -6.00
N GLU A 151 10.37 20.03 -6.89
CA GLU A 151 9.55 20.28 -8.10
C GLU A 151 9.71 19.16 -9.16
N VAL A 152 9.97 17.94 -8.70
CA VAL A 152 10.18 16.73 -9.49
C VAL A 152 9.16 15.70 -9.03
N SER A 153 8.59 14.98 -9.99
CA SER A 153 7.66 13.88 -9.73
C SER A 153 8.33 12.53 -9.89
N PHE A 154 7.86 11.55 -9.13
CA PHE A 154 8.41 10.21 -9.08
C PHE A 154 7.38 9.19 -9.55
N GLU A 155 7.73 8.46 -10.61
CA GLU A 155 6.98 7.32 -11.13
C GLU A 155 7.72 6.00 -10.86
N SER A 156 9.01 6.08 -10.54
CA SER A 156 9.83 4.92 -10.23
C SER A 156 9.61 4.43 -8.80
N THR A 157 9.83 3.14 -8.59
CA THR A 157 9.76 2.50 -7.28
C THR A 157 11.04 2.82 -6.47
N PRO A 158 10.93 3.36 -5.24
CA PRO A 158 12.08 3.54 -4.36
C PRO A 158 12.70 2.19 -3.96
N VAL A 159 14.02 2.20 -3.81
CA VAL A 159 14.78 1.13 -3.16
C VAL A 159 15.38 1.68 -1.88
N VAL A 160 15.35 0.91 -0.81
CA VAL A 160 16.02 1.29 0.45
C VAL A 160 17.21 0.39 0.69
N TRP A 161 18.37 1.00 0.87
CA TRP A 161 19.64 0.32 1.12
C TRP A 161 20.51 1.18 2.03
N ASN A 162 21.12 0.56 3.04
CA ASN A 162 22.02 1.24 3.98
C ASN A 162 21.44 2.55 4.57
N ASN A 163 20.19 2.49 5.04
CA ASN A 163 19.42 3.63 5.57
C ASN A 163 19.20 4.79 4.59
N GLN A 164 19.36 4.58 3.29
CA GLN A 164 19.12 5.57 2.26
C GLN A 164 18.00 5.13 1.32
N VAL A 165 17.20 6.08 0.86
CA VAL A 165 16.20 5.89 -0.19
C VAL A 165 16.80 6.28 -1.53
N MET A 166 16.90 5.34 -2.46
CA MET A 166 17.35 5.57 -3.83
C MET A 166 16.14 5.55 -4.78
N ILE A 167 15.98 6.58 -5.61
CA ILE A 167 14.81 6.73 -6.48
C ILE A 167 15.12 7.58 -7.72
N CYS A 168 14.53 7.24 -8.87
CA CYS A 168 14.68 8.01 -10.11
C CYS A 168 13.50 8.98 -10.34
N GLY A 169 13.79 10.22 -10.71
CA GLY A 169 12.80 11.25 -11.02
C GLY A 169 12.44 11.32 -12.51
N ARG A 170 11.29 11.93 -12.83
CA ARG A 170 10.86 12.19 -14.21
C ARG A 170 11.73 13.20 -14.97
N ASP A 171 12.59 13.90 -14.25
CA ASP A 171 13.64 14.77 -14.78
C ASP A 171 14.88 14.01 -15.27
N GLY A 172 14.90 12.67 -15.11
CA GLY A 172 16.02 11.81 -15.50
C GLY A 172 17.11 11.68 -14.44
N GLY A 173 16.93 12.28 -13.26
CA GLY A 173 17.88 12.19 -12.15
C GLY A 173 17.73 10.93 -11.31
N LEU A 174 18.85 10.38 -10.81
CA LEU A 174 18.88 9.42 -9.72
C LEU A 174 19.14 10.15 -8.41
N TYR A 175 18.22 10.01 -7.46
CA TYR A 175 18.25 10.66 -6.16
C TYR A 175 18.62 9.65 -5.07
N THR A 176 19.41 10.07 -4.10
CA THR A 176 19.63 9.36 -2.84
C THR A 176 19.24 10.28 -1.70
N LEU A 177 18.33 9.83 -0.83
CA LEU A 177 17.81 10.56 0.32
C LEU A 177 18.24 9.84 1.59
N GLY A 178 18.74 10.57 2.59
CA GLY A 178 19.20 10.03 3.88
C GLY A 178 19.01 11.02 5.01
#